data_AF-A0A1Q5Y2P7-F1
#
_entry.id   AF-A0A1Q5Y2P7-F1
#
_cell.length_a   1.000
_cell.length_b   1.000
_cell.length_c   1.000
_cell.angle_alpha   90.00
_cell.angle_beta   90.00
_cell.angle_gamma   90.00
#
_symmetry.space_group_name_H-M   'P 1'
#
loop_
_entity.id
_entity.type
_entity.pdbx_description
1 polymer ?
#
loop_
_entity_poly.entity_id
_entity_poly.type
_entity_poly.pdbx_seq_one_letter_code
_entity_poly.pdbx_strand_id
1 'polypeptide(L)'
;MIDIEINNAQEIASALERLAQATAHRAPLMRSIAGTMESAVLQNFDVGGRPKWLGLKYRQGTPLVDTENLMASITSEYNNNEAIVGTNEPYAAIHQFGGKAGRNKRAEIPKRPFLTLTEEDKEDLLDDIQDYFQRLIN
;
A
#
# COMPACT_ATOMS: atom_id res chain seq x y z
N MET A 1 51.99 -20.60 2.00
CA MET A 1 50.52 -20.55 2.09
C MET A 1 50.20 -19.25 2.80
N ILE A 2 49.34 -18.40 2.22
CA ILE A 2 48.93 -17.14 2.84
C ILE A 2 47.54 -17.40 3.41
N ASP A 3 47.42 -17.32 4.73
CA ASP A 3 46.14 -17.44 5.43
C ASP A 3 45.58 -16.04 5.68
N ILE A 4 44.29 -15.86 5.37
CA ILE A 4 43.56 -14.62 5.63
C ILE A 4 42.58 -14.91 6.77
N GLU A 5 42.74 -14.21 7.89
CA GLU A 5 41.84 -14.30 9.05
C GLU A 5 40.82 -13.17 9.06
N ILE A 6 39.57 -13.49 9.40
CA ILE A 6 38.47 -12.54 9.51
C ILE A 6 38.47 -11.96 10.93
N ASN A 7 38.85 -10.70 11.07
CA ASN A 7 38.95 -10.04 12.38
C ASN A 7 37.61 -9.51 12.92
N ASN A 8 36.56 -9.52 12.10
CA ASN A 8 35.23 -8.99 12.41
C ASN A 8 34.12 -10.07 12.45
N ALA A 9 34.49 -11.30 12.79
CA ALA A 9 33.57 -12.43 12.78
C ALA A 9 32.37 -12.24 13.73
N GLN A 10 32.59 -11.56 14.87
CA GLN A 10 31.55 -11.31 15.85
C GLN A 10 30.51 -10.29 15.35
N GLU A 11 30.95 -9.22 14.69
CA GLU A 11 30.06 -8.21 14.10
C GLU A 11 29.20 -8.83 13.00
N ILE A 12 29.78 -9.69 12.16
CA ILE A 12 29.05 -10.43 11.12
C ILE A 12 28.00 -11.33 11.77
N ALA A 13 28.36 -12.12 12.79
CA ALA A 13 27.42 -13.01 13.47
C ALA A 13 26.24 -12.23 14.09
N SER A 14 26.52 -11.10 14.75
CA SER A 14 25.47 -10.25 15.33
C SER A 14 24.57 -9.61 14.27
N ALA A 15 25.10 -9.20 13.11
CA ALA A 15 24.29 -8.69 12.01
C ALA A 15 23.36 -9.77 11.44
N LEU A 16 23.88 -10.98 11.23
CA LEU A 16 23.10 -12.13 10.76
C LEU A 16 21.99 -12.51 11.76
N GLU A 17 22.27 -12.45 13.07
CA GLU A 17 21.27 -12.70 14.10
C GLU A 17 20.14 -11.66 14.08
N ARG A 18 20.46 -10.36 13.92
CA ARG A 18 19.44 -9.31 13.77
C ARG A 18 18.55 -9.53 12.56
N LEU A 19 19.13 -9.93 11.43
CA LEU A 19 18.38 -10.28 10.22
C LEU A 19 17.48 -11.50 10.44
N ALA A 20 17.99 -12.56 11.08
CA ALA A 20 17.20 -13.75 11.42
C ALA A 20 16.02 -13.40 12.33
N GLN A 21 16.24 -12.57 13.36
CA GLN A 21 15.16 -12.11 14.23
C GLN A 21 14.13 -11.26 13.49
N ALA A 22 14.56 -10.35 12.63
CA ALA A 22 13.66 -9.49 11.85
C ALA A 22 12.82 -10.27 10.83
N THR A 23 13.36 -11.33 10.25
CA THR A 23 12.61 -12.22 9.36
C THR A 23 11.61 -13.10 10.12
N ALA A 24 11.83 -13.38 11.41
CA ALA A 24 10.86 -14.04 12.28
C ALA A 24 9.78 -13.06 12.78
N HIS A 25 10.17 -11.82 13.08
CA HIS A 25 9.33 -10.75 13.63
C HIS A 25 9.19 -9.57 12.64
N ARG A 26 8.44 -9.81 11.56
CA ARG A 26 8.26 -8.89 10.43
C ARG A 26 7.21 -7.80 10.67
N ALA A 27 6.48 -7.82 11.78
CA ALA A 27 5.43 -6.81 12.03
C ALA A 27 5.90 -5.34 11.85
N PRO A 28 7.13 -4.94 12.24
CA PRO A 28 7.63 -3.59 11.96
C PRO A 28 7.82 -3.29 10.46
N LEU A 29 8.24 -4.29 9.67
CA LEU A 29 8.34 -4.16 8.22
C LEU A 29 6.95 -4.09 7.59
N MET A 30 6.03 -4.97 7.97
CA MET A 30 4.65 -4.98 7.46
C MET A 30 3.92 -3.66 7.78
N ARG A 31 4.21 -3.03 8.91
CA ARG A 31 3.72 -1.68 9.23
C ARG A 31 4.16 -0.63 8.20
N SER A 32 5.44 -0.69 7.79
CA SER A 32 5.99 0.28 6.83
C SER A 32 5.33 0.08 5.46
N ILE A 33 5.29 -1.17 4.99
CA ILE A 33 4.60 -1.57 3.74
C ILE A 33 3.13 -1.12 3.75
N ALA A 34 2.41 -1.35 4.86
CA ALA A 34 1.00 -0.96 5.00
C ALA A 34 0.82 0.56 4.88
N GLY A 35 1.72 1.36 5.47
CA GLY A 35 1.71 2.82 5.36
C GLY A 35 1.99 3.32 3.95
N THR A 36 2.91 2.69 3.22
CA THR A 36 3.21 3.01 1.82
C THR A 36 2.04 2.67 0.91
N MET A 37 1.43 1.49 1.10
CA MET A 37 0.21 1.11 0.40
C MET A 37 -0.95 2.08 0.66
N GLU A 38 -1.12 2.55 1.90
CA GLU A 38 -2.17 3.51 2.26
C GLU A 38 -1.94 4.83 1.55
N SER A 39 -0.70 5.33 1.59
CA SER A 39 -0.30 6.57 0.93
C SER A 39 -0.53 6.51 -0.58
N ALA A 40 -0.18 5.39 -1.22
CA ALA A 40 -0.44 5.16 -2.64
C ALA A 40 -1.94 5.17 -2.98
N VAL A 41 -2.77 4.56 -2.12
CA VAL A 41 -4.23 4.58 -2.30
C VAL A 41 -4.78 6.01 -2.15
N LEU A 42 -4.33 6.76 -1.14
CA LEU A 42 -4.74 8.16 -0.96
C LEU A 42 -4.34 9.03 -2.16
N GLN A 43 -3.14 8.84 -2.70
CA GLN A 43 -2.68 9.53 -3.90
C GLN A 43 -3.57 9.26 -5.11
N ASN A 44 -4.18 8.05 -5.22
CA ASN A 44 -5.16 7.78 -6.28
C ASN A 44 -6.36 8.73 -6.21
N PHE A 45 -6.81 9.10 -5.01
CA PHE A 45 -7.88 10.10 -4.85
C PHE A 45 -7.40 11.50 -5.23
N ASP A 46 -6.24 11.91 -4.72
CA ASP A 46 -5.68 13.25 -4.93
C ASP A 46 -5.52 13.60 -6.41
N VAL A 47 -5.05 12.64 -7.22
CA VAL A 47 -4.82 12.86 -8.66
C VAL A 47 -6.02 12.48 -9.54
N GLY A 48 -7.09 11.95 -8.95
CA GLY A 48 -8.30 11.52 -9.66
C GLY A 48 -8.13 10.22 -10.45
N GLY A 49 -7.35 9.29 -9.90
CA GLY A 49 -7.12 7.93 -10.38
C GLY A 49 -5.78 7.73 -11.09
N ARG A 50 -5.16 6.57 -10.87
CA ARG A 50 -3.96 6.09 -11.58
C ARG A 50 -4.23 4.68 -12.15
N PRO A 51 -4.80 4.55 -13.38
CA PRO A 51 -5.05 5.59 -14.38
C PRO A 51 -6.28 6.46 -14.07
N LYS A 52 -6.33 7.62 -14.73
CA LYS A 52 -7.35 8.66 -14.50
C LYS A 52 -8.77 8.11 -14.64
N TRP A 53 -9.60 8.39 -13.64
CA TRP A 53 -10.99 7.96 -13.62
C TRP A 53 -11.84 8.70 -14.64
N LEU A 54 -12.94 8.05 -15.06
CA LEU A 54 -13.95 8.71 -15.89
C LEU A 54 -14.59 9.87 -15.12
N GLY A 55 -14.52 11.05 -15.73
CA GLY A 55 -15.04 12.30 -15.19
C GLY A 55 -16.55 12.31 -14.95
N LEU A 56 -17.01 13.38 -14.31
CA LEU A 56 -18.41 13.57 -13.94
C LEU A 56 -19.19 14.23 -15.07
N LYS A 57 -20.43 13.78 -15.30
CA LYS A 57 -21.28 14.29 -16.39
C LYS A 57 -22.15 15.48 -15.97
N TYR A 58 -22.64 15.49 -14.73
CA TYR A 58 -23.69 16.41 -14.27
C TYR A 58 -23.21 17.44 -13.25
N ARG A 59 -21.97 17.32 -12.78
CA ARG A 59 -21.33 18.30 -11.89
C ARG A 59 -19.85 18.41 -12.21
N GLN A 60 -19.24 19.49 -11.72
CA GLN A 60 -17.80 19.70 -11.79
C GLN A 60 -17.08 19.00 -10.64
N GLY A 61 -15.77 18.82 -10.79
CA GLY A 61 -14.87 18.25 -9.78
C GLY A 61 -14.39 16.83 -10.10
N THR A 62 -13.60 16.29 -9.17
CA THR A 62 -13.01 14.95 -9.28
C THR A 62 -13.99 13.91 -8.75
N PRO A 63 -14.20 12.78 -9.46
CA PRO A 63 -14.98 11.68 -8.92
C PRO A 63 -14.42 11.19 -7.58
N LEU A 64 -15.29 10.79 -6.65
CA LEU A 64 -14.95 10.28 -5.31
C LEU A 64 -14.29 11.28 -4.34
N VAL A 65 -14.07 12.54 -4.75
CA VAL A 65 -13.44 13.60 -3.93
C VAL A 65 -14.41 14.76 -3.69
N ASP A 66 -15.69 14.45 -3.45
CA ASP A 66 -16.71 15.49 -3.21
C ASP A 66 -16.76 15.90 -1.73
N THR A 67 -17.14 14.94 -0.90
CA THR A 67 -17.08 15.02 0.57
C THR A 67 -15.86 14.31 1.12
N GLU A 68 -15.06 13.67 0.25
CA GLU A 68 -13.89 12.85 0.59
C GLU A 68 -14.17 11.71 1.57
N ASN A 69 -15.43 11.38 1.88
CA ASN A 69 -15.77 10.38 2.89
C ASN A 69 -15.14 9.00 2.60
N LEU A 70 -15.12 8.57 1.33
CA LEU A 70 -14.47 7.31 0.94
C LEU A 70 -12.94 7.36 1.05
N MET A 71 -12.35 8.53 0.81
CA MET A 71 -10.90 8.73 0.94
C MET A 71 -10.51 8.74 2.42
N ALA A 72 -11.27 9.46 3.25
CA ALA A 72 -11.07 9.54 4.70
C ALA A 72 -11.35 8.21 5.43
N SER A 73 -12.07 7.27 4.81
CA SER A 73 -12.34 5.94 5.34
C SER A 73 -11.32 4.88 4.91
N ILE A 74 -10.27 5.26 4.18
CA ILE A 74 -9.16 4.36 3.87
C ILE A 74 -8.35 4.17 5.15
N THR A 75 -8.09 2.91 5.50
CA THR A 75 -7.25 2.56 6.64
C THR A 75 -6.33 1.42 6.28
N SER A 76 -5.18 1.35 6.94
CA SER A 76 -4.26 0.22 6.88
C SER A 76 -4.24 -0.61 8.16
N GLU A 77 -4.00 -1.90 7.98
CA GLU A 77 -3.80 -2.86 9.06
C GLU A 77 -2.57 -3.71 8.75
N TYR A 78 -1.88 -4.19 9.78
CA TYR A 78 -0.71 -5.05 9.60
C TYR A 78 -0.57 -6.06 10.74
N ASN A 79 0.03 -7.19 10.42
CA ASN A 79 0.47 -8.19 11.39
C ASN A 79 1.84 -8.73 10.98
N ASN A 80 2.28 -9.85 11.54
CA ASN A 80 3.60 -10.41 11.23
C ASN A 80 3.71 -11.04 9.82
N ASN A 81 2.58 -11.24 9.15
CA ASN A 81 2.46 -11.96 7.89
C ASN A 81 1.87 -11.10 6.76
N GLU A 82 1.11 -10.07 7.11
CA GLU A 82 0.28 -9.34 6.15
C GLU A 82 0.34 -7.84 6.42
N ALA A 83 0.24 -7.08 5.32
CA ALA A 83 -0.04 -5.66 5.26
C ALA A 83 -1.30 -5.48 4.39
N ILE A 84 -2.31 -4.80 4.91
CA ILE A 84 -3.64 -4.68 4.30
C ILE A 84 -4.01 -3.20 4.24
N VAL A 85 -4.62 -2.79 3.13
CA VAL A 85 -5.25 -1.46 2.98
C VAL A 85 -6.63 -1.64 2.40
N GLY A 86 -7.60 -0.92 2.96
CA GLY A 86 -8.97 -1.04 2.52
C GLY A 86 -9.89 -0.01 3.17
N THR A 87 -11.18 -0.30 3.10
CA THR A 87 -12.22 0.53 3.71
C THR A 87 -13.44 -0.32 4.04
N ASN A 88 -14.20 0.12 5.04
CA ASN A 88 -15.47 -0.49 5.44
C ASN A 88 -16.70 0.14 4.76
N GLU A 89 -16.51 1.13 3.88
CA GLU A 89 -17.62 1.81 3.20
C GLU A 89 -18.37 0.85 2.25
N PRO A 90 -19.68 0.61 2.42
CA PRO A 90 -20.40 -0.41 1.66
C PRO A 90 -20.49 -0.10 0.16
N TYR A 91 -20.43 1.17 -0.23
CA TYR A 91 -20.45 1.59 -1.64
C TYR A 91 -19.04 1.58 -2.28
N ALA A 92 -17.98 1.29 -1.52
CA ALA A 92 -16.62 1.15 -2.04
C ALA A 92 -16.55 0.13 -3.19
N ALA A 93 -17.19 -1.03 -3.02
CA ALA A 93 -17.17 -2.10 -3.99
C ALA A 93 -17.74 -1.70 -5.36
N ILE A 94 -18.85 -0.96 -5.39
CA ILE A 94 -19.45 -0.53 -6.67
C ILE A 94 -18.57 0.51 -7.39
N HIS A 95 -17.79 1.30 -6.66
CA HIS A 95 -16.80 2.19 -7.27
C HIS A 95 -15.54 1.46 -7.71
N GLN A 96 -15.02 0.53 -6.92
CA GLN A 96 -13.85 -0.26 -7.27
C GLN A 96 -14.08 -1.08 -8.55
N PHE A 97 -15.20 -1.81 -8.62
CA PHE A 97 -15.46 -2.78 -9.66
C PHE A 97 -16.38 -2.26 -10.78
N GLY A 98 -17.15 -1.20 -10.52
CA GLY A 98 -18.23 -0.76 -11.41
C GLY A 98 -19.43 -1.71 -11.39
N GLY A 99 -20.47 -1.37 -12.15
CA GLY A 99 -21.62 -2.24 -12.36
C GLY A 99 -22.96 -1.55 -12.16
N LYS A 100 -24.02 -2.35 -12.00
CA LYS A 100 -25.39 -1.85 -11.89
C LYS A 100 -25.77 -1.49 -10.45
N ALA A 101 -26.36 -0.31 -10.26
CA ALA A 101 -26.71 0.26 -8.97
C ALA A 101 -28.08 0.98 -8.98
N GLY A 102 -28.47 1.51 -7.83
CA GLY A 102 -29.73 2.24 -7.64
C GLY A 102 -30.97 1.35 -7.64
N ARG A 103 -32.15 1.99 -7.62
CA ARG A 103 -33.44 1.29 -7.57
C ARG A 103 -33.59 0.36 -8.78
N ASN A 104 -33.84 -0.92 -8.52
CA ASN A 104 -33.94 -1.98 -9.53
C ASN A 104 -32.71 -2.10 -10.45
N LYS A 105 -31.50 -1.72 -9.98
CA LYS A 105 -30.24 -1.85 -10.74
C LYS A 105 -30.28 -1.15 -12.10
N ARG A 106 -30.99 -0.02 -12.20
CA ARG A 106 -31.19 0.73 -13.46
C ARG A 106 -30.03 1.65 -13.80
N ALA A 107 -29.25 2.09 -12.82
CA ALA A 107 -28.08 2.94 -13.06
C ALA A 107 -26.86 2.08 -13.33
N GLU A 108 -26.02 2.49 -14.27
CA GLU A 108 -24.71 1.88 -14.50
C GLU A 108 -23.63 2.82 -13.98
N ILE A 109 -22.82 2.32 -13.05
CA ILE A 109 -21.71 3.05 -12.45
C ILE A 109 -20.41 2.56 -13.10
N PRO A 110 -19.62 3.46 -13.73
CA PRO A 110 -18.32 3.09 -14.27
C PRO A 110 -17.34 2.79 -13.12
N LYS A 111 -16.44 1.83 -13.36
CA LYS A 111 -15.36 1.52 -12.42
C LYS A 111 -14.42 2.72 -12.24
N ARG A 112 -14.01 2.94 -11.01
CA ARG A 112 -13.04 3.93 -10.53
C ARG A 112 -12.15 3.23 -9.51
N PRO A 113 -11.28 2.33 -9.97
CA PRO A 113 -10.46 1.54 -9.07
C PRO A 113 -9.53 2.49 -8.31
N PHE A 114 -9.67 2.50 -6.98
CA PHE A 114 -8.91 3.36 -6.07
C PHE A 114 -7.97 2.53 -5.18
N LEU A 115 -8.29 1.26 -4.94
CA LEU A 115 -7.36 0.28 -4.38
C LEU A 115 -6.48 -0.26 -5.51
N THR A 116 -5.54 0.54 -5.98
CA THR A 116 -4.62 0.18 -7.06
C THR A 116 -3.23 0.70 -6.74
N LEU A 117 -2.23 -0.14 -6.98
CA LEU A 117 -0.82 0.23 -6.92
C LEU A 117 -0.29 0.28 -8.34
N THR A 118 0.38 1.37 -8.67
CA THR A 118 1.16 1.55 -9.89
C THR A 118 2.46 0.75 -9.82
N GLU A 119 3.27 0.76 -10.88
CA GLU A 119 4.59 0.13 -10.82
C GLU A 119 5.54 0.90 -9.91
N GLU A 120 5.47 2.23 -9.89
CA GLU A 120 6.23 3.10 -8.97
C GLU A 120 5.91 2.75 -7.51
N ASP A 121 4.61 2.65 -7.15
CA ASP A 121 4.25 2.29 -5.77
C ASP A 121 4.79 0.91 -5.37
N LYS A 122 4.93 -0.04 -6.31
CA LYS A 122 5.50 -1.37 -6.02
C LYS A 122 7.02 -1.31 -5.84
N GLU A 123 7.69 -0.43 -6.58
CA GLU A 123 9.11 -0.15 -6.38
C GLU A 123 9.32 0.46 -4.98
N ASP A 124 8.47 1.40 -4.55
CA ASP A 124 8.51 1.95 -3.20
C ASP A 124 8.35 0.87 -2.10
N LEU A 125 7.50 -0.14 -2.32
CA LEU A 125 7.38 -1.28 -1.40
C LEU A 125 8.66 -2.13 -1.34
N LEU A 126 9.40 -2.25 -2.44
CA LEU A 126 10.68 -2.95 -2.44
C LEU A 126 11.75 -2.13 -1.72
N ASP A 127 11.72 -0.80 -1.88
CA ASP A 127 12.62 0.11 -1.21
C ASP A 127 12.38 0.11 0.31
N ASP A 128 11.13 0.05 0.76
CA ASP A 128 10.79 -0.14 2.19
C ASP A 128 11.48 -1.38 2.79
N ILE A 129 11.50 -2.49 2.04
CA ILE A 129 12.14 -3.74 2.47
C ILE A 129 13.66 -3.56 2.55
N GLN A 130 14.26 -2.96 1.51
CA GLN A 130 15.70 -2.72 1.46
C GLN A 130 16.14 -1.81 2.61
N ASP A 131 15.46 -0.68 2.79
CA ASP A 131 15.74 0.29 3.83
C ASP A 131 15.58 -0.30 5.23
N TYR A 132 14.56 -1.13 5.43
CA TYR A 132 14.34 -1.80 6.71
C TYR A 132 15.52 -2.71 7.08
N PHE A 133 15.95 -3.57 6.15
CA PHE A 133 17.07 -4.47 6.41
C PHE A 133 18.40 -3.73 6.48
N GLN A 134 18.61 -2.69 5.68
CA GLN A 134 19.83 -1.87 5.73
C GLN A 134 19.98 -1.21 7.10
N ARG A 135 18.88 -0.70 7.69
CA ARG A 135 18.85 -0.12 9.04
C ARG A 135 19.17 -1.13 10.14
N LEU A 136 18.97 -2.42 9.92
CA LEU A 136 19.29 -3.47 10.89
C LEU A 136 20.76 -3.91 10.83
N ILE A 137 21.40 -3.74 9.68
CA ILE A 137 22.79 -4.14 9.47
C ILE A 137 23.74 -3.02 9.94
N ASN A 138 23.34 -1.76 9.71
CA ASN A 138 24.09 -0.56 10.08
C ASN A 138 24.10 -0.26 11.58
#